data_AF-A0A494THE9-F1
#
_entry.id   AF-A0A494THE9-F1
#
_cell.length_a   1.000
_cell.length_b   1.000
_cell.length_c   1.000
_cell.angle_alpha   90.00
_cell.angle_beta   90.00
_cell.angle_gamma   90.00
#
_symmetry.space_group_name_H-M   'P 1'
#
loop_
_entity.id
_entity.type
_entity.pdbx_description
1 polymer ?
#
loop_
_entity_poly.entity_id
_entity_poly.type
_entity_poly.pdbx_seq_one_letter_code
_entity_poly.pdbx_strand_id
1 'polypeptide(L)'
;MATAKIFDDLKADHDRHREVLSAIADAKGDKKTRAGLFEKFRIDVSGHAAAEEQSLYATMMMDPEMQDDARHSVSEHKEVDDMLTELYQQEVDTPEWSRKFTQMRTRYDHHITEEEEEMFPKAAEHLSDADEVRLAKVFEKRKPAESQKAAETNPTEKEEKE
;
A
#
# COMPACT_ATOMS: atom_id res chain seq x y z
N MET A 1 4.50 9.50 26.36
CA MET A 1 4.22 8.31 25.55
C MET A 1 3.60 8.84 24.28
N ALA A 2 4.27 8.73 23.13
CA ALA A 2 3.58 9.05 21.87
C ALA A 2 2.40 8.08 21.78
N THR A 3 1.19 8.63 21.75
CA THR A 3 -0.03 7.88 21.46
C THR A 3 0.14 7.31 20.06
N ALA A 4 0.53 6.03 19.95
CA ALA A 4 0.54 5.32 18.69
C ALA A 4 -0.88 5.37 18.11
N LYS A 5 -1.02 6.00 16.96
CA LYS A 5 -2.27 6.22 16.26
C LYS A 5 -2.10 5.58 14.89
N ILE A 6 -2.82 4.49 14.67
CA ILE A 6 -2.77 3.70 13.42
C ILE A 6 -2.84 4.58 12.18
N PHE A 7 -3.70 5.61 12.18
CA PHE A 7 -3.86 6.52 11.05
C PHE A 7 -2.62 7.40 10.80
N ASP A 8 -1.89 7.80 11.84
CA ASP A 8 -0.66 8.57 11.67
C ASP A 8 0.44 7.70 11.04
N ASP A 9 0.51 6.42 11.43
CA ASP A 9 1.48 5.46 10.86
C ASP A 9 1.19 5.18 9.37
N LEU A 10 -0.09 4.97 9.03
CA LEU A 10 -0.54 4.76 7.65
C LEU A 10 -0.26 6.00 6.78
N LYS A 11 -0.64 7.20 7.24
CA LYS A 11 -0.36 8.46 6.53
C LYS A 11 1.13 8.71 6.36
N ALA A 12 1.94 8.39 7.36
CA ALA A 12 3.38 8.51 7.25
C ALA A 12 3.98 7.57 6.18
N ASP A 13 3.40 6.39 5.97
CA ASP A 13 3.74 5.53 4.84
C ASP A 13 3.29 6.15 3.51
N HIS A 14 2.06 6.65 3.43
CA HIS A 14 1.55 7.28 2.20
C HIS A 14 2.41 8.45 1.74
N ASP A 15 2.86 9.31 2.66
CA ASP A 15 3.76 10.41 2.35
C ASP A 15 5.10 9.91 1.79
N ARG A 16 5.69 8.88 2.41
CA ARG A 16 6.91 8.23 1.87
C ARG A 16 6.67 7.62 0.49
N HIS A 17 5.52 6.99 0.29
CA HIS A 17 5.16 6.40 -0.99
C HIS A 17 5.03 7.46 -2.09
N ARG A 18 4.36 8.59 -1.81
CA ARG A 18 4.28 9.75 -2.72
C ARG A 18 5.67 10.28 -3.09
N GLU A 19 6.57 10.42 -2.12
CA GLU A 19 7.95 10.85 -2.35
C GLU A 19 8.71 9.88 -3.29
N VAL A 20 8.63 8.57 -3.00
CA VAL A 20 9.31 7.55 -3.83
C VAL A 20 8.69 7.50 -5.24
N LEU A 21 7.37 7.59 -5.38
CA LEU A 21 6.69 7.65 -6.68
C LEU A 21 7.10 8.88 -7.50
N SER A 22 7.29 10.04 -6.85
CA SER A 22 7.84 11.21 -7.51
C SER A 22 9.27 10.95 -7.99
N ALA A 23 10.12 10.38 -7.13
CA ALA A 23 11.50 10.06 -7.49
C ALA A 23 11.60 9.04 -8.65
N ILE A 24 10.69 8.05 -8.73
CA ILE A 24 10.61 7.11 -9.86
C ILE A 24 10.25 7.84 -11.15
N ALA A 25 9.36 8.82 -11.09
CA ALA A 25 8.98 9.63 -12.25
C ALA A 25 10.16 10.49 -12.74
N ASP A 26 10.91 11.09 -11.81
CA ASP A 26 12.04 11.97 -12.10
C ASP A 26 13.28 11.21 -12.61
N ALA A 27 13.45 9.94 -12.23
CA ALA A 27 14.56 9.08 -12.67
C ALA A 27 14.46 8.59 -14.13
N LYS A 28 13.61 9.19 -14.96
CA LYS A 28 13.45 8.84 -16.38
C LYS A 28 14.79 9.00 -17.13
N GLY A 29 15.18 7.99 -17.91
CA GLY A 29 16.48 7.93 -18.58
C GLY A 29 17.60 7.31 -17.75
N ASP A 30 17.42 7.17 -16.42
CA ASP A 30 18.32 6.40 -15.56
C ASP A 30 17.65 5.07 -15.15
N LYS A 31 17.76 4.08 -16.03
CA LYS A 31 17.16 2.75 -15.83
C LYS A 31 17.54 2.10 -14.50
N LYS A 32 18.79 2.26 -14.05
CA LYS A 32 19.27 1.60 -12.83
C LYS A 32 18.64 2.22 -11.59
N THR A 33 18.65 3.56 -11.51
CA THR A 33 18.03 4.28 -10.40
C THR A 33 16.52 4.07 -10.39
N ARG A 34 15.87 4.16 -11.56
CA ARG A 34 14.42 3.97 -11.71
C ARG A 34 13.97 2.57 -11.29
N ALA A 35 14.68 1.54 -11.71
CA ALA A 35 14.40 0.15 -11.30
C ALA A 35 14.59 -0.05 -9.79
N GLY A 36 15.66 0.48 -9.21
CA GLY A 36 15.91 0.37 -7.77
C GLY A 36 14.85 1.08 -6.91
N LEU A 37 14.40 2.27 -7.34
CA LEU A 37 13.32 2.99 -6.66
C LEU A 37 11.97 2.28 -6.80
N PHE A 38 11.68 1.74 -7.99
CA PHE A 38 10.48 0.95 -8.23
C PHE A 38 10.43 -0.29 -7.33
N GLU A 39 11.54 -1.04 -7.23
CA GLU A 39 11.60 -2.21 -6.37
C GLU A 39 11.45 -1.84 -4.89
N LYS A 40 12.06 -0.73 -4.46
CA LYS A 40 11.86 -0.20 -3.10
C LYS A 40 10.40 0.12 -2.82
N PHE A 41 9.73 0.81 -3.74
CA PHE A 41 8.31 1.14 -3.63
C PHE A 41 7.46 -0.13 -3.55
N ARG A 42 7.65 -1.07 -4.49
CA ARG A 42 6.92 -2.34 -4.54
C ARG A 42 6.99 -3.10 -3.22
N ILE A 43 8.18 -3.23 -2.63
CA ILE A 43 8.36 -3.94 -1.36
C ILE A 43 7.65 -3.21 -0.20
N ASP A 44 7.77 -1.89 -0.13
CA ASP A 44 7.20 -1.09 0.96
C ASP A 44 5.65 -1.09 0.88
N VAL A 45 5.10 -0.82 -0.31
CA VAL A 45 3.65 -0.75 -0.53
C VAL A 45 2.97 -2.12 -0.37
N SER A 46 3.58 -3.22 -0.84
CA SER A 46 3.03 -4.57 -0.60
C SER A 46 3.04 -4.93 0.88
N GLY A 47 4.08 -4.53 1.63
CA GLY A 47 4.14 -4.76 3.07
C GLY A 47 3.15 -3.91 3.85
N HIS A 48 2.97 -2.66 3.42
CA HIS A 48 1.97 -1.72 3.94
C HIS A 48 0.55 -2.27 3.76
N ALA A 49 0.14 -2.55 2.52
CA ALA A 49 -1.20 -3.05 2.19
C ALA A 49 -1.54 -4.32 2.98
N ALA A 50 -0.62 -5.30 3.00
CA ALA A 50 -0.82 -6.53 3.76
C ALA A 50 -0.92 -6.31 5.29
N ALA A 51 -0.19 -5.32 5.84
CA ALA A 51 -0.26 -5.01 7.26
C ALA A 51 -1.53 -4.24 7.63
N GLU A 52 -2.00 -3.35 6.78
CA GLU A 52 -3.27 -2.64 6.93
C GLU A 52 -4.45 -3.61 6.88
N GLU A 53 -4.47 -4.51 5.90
CA GLU A 53 -5.48 -5.57 5.77
C GLU A 53 -5.61 -6.40 7.05
N GLN A 54 -4.48 -6.76 7.64
CA GLN A 54 -4.40 -7.60 8.83
C GLN A 54 -4.62 -6.83 10.14
N SER A 55 -4.72 -5.50 10.08
CA SER A 55 -4.94 -4.64 11.24
C SER A 55 -6.28 -3.92 11.11
N LEU A 56 -6.29 -2.78 10.43
CA LEU A 56 -7.43 -1.88 10.29
C LEU A 56 -8.60 -2.59 9.59
N TYR A 57 -8.39 -3.17 8.41
CA TYR A 57 -9.48 -3.78 7.64
C TYR A 57 -10.04 -5.03 8.28
N ALA A 58 -9.20 -5.85 8.91
CA ALA A 58 -9.67 -6.98 9.71
C ALA A 58 -10.65 -6.55 10.82
N THR A 59 -10.49 -5.35 11.38
CA THR A 59 -11.41 -4.80 12.39
C THR A 59 -12.65 -4.18 11.73
N MET A 60 -12.47 -3.39 10.66
CA MET A 60 -13.58 -2.78 9.92
C MET A 60 -14.54 -3.83 9.32
N MET A 61 -14.01 -4.98 8.85
CA MET A 61 -14.82 -6.10 8.33
C MET A 61 -15.81 -6.69 9.35
N MET A 62 -15.56 -6.49 10.64
CA MET A 62 -16.42 -6.98 11.73
C MET A 62 -17.55 -6.01 12.09
N ASP A 63 -17.49 -4.76 11.61
CA ASP A 63 -18.54 -3.77 11.78
C ASP A 63 -19.37 -3.64 10.49
N PRO A 64 -20.69 -3.92 10.52
CA PRO A 64 -21.56 -3.77 9.35
C PRO A 64 -21.50 -2.38 8.69
N GLU A 65 -21.22 -1.31 9.44
CA GLU A 65 -21.19 0.06 8.91
C GLU A 65 -19.88 0.39 8.15
N MET A 66 -18.83 -0.43 8.35
CA MET A 66 -17.50 -0.24 7.72
C MET A 66 -17.10 -1.41 6.82
N GLN A 67 -17.87 -2.50 6.80
CA GLN A 67 -17.52 -3.72 6.09
C GLN A 67 -17.39 -3.51 4.58
N ASP A 68 -18.28 -2.74 3.96
CA ASP A 68 -18.26 -2.51 2.51
C ASP A 68 -17.06 -1.64 2.11
N ASP A 69 -16.72 -0.62 2.90
CA ASP A 69 -15.52 0.20 2.66
C ASP A 69 -14.25 -0.66 2.75
N ALA A 70 -14.14 -1.50 3.78
CA ALA A 70 -12.99 -2.41 3.91
C ALA A 70 -12.87 -3.40 2.75
N ARG A 71 -14.00 -3.93 2.25
CA ARG A 71 -14.01 -4.81 1.06
C ARG A 71 -13.58 -4.06 -0.19
N HIS A 72 -14.03 -2.82 -0.32
CA HIS A 72 -13.64 -1.97 -1.42
C HIS A 72 -12.13 -1.77 -1.41
N SER A 73 -11.55 -1.28 -0.32
CA SER A 73 -10.11 -1.04 -0.21
C SER A 73 -9.26 -2.29 -0.44
N VAL A 74 -9.67 -3.46 0.06
CA VAL A 74 -8.99 -4.75 -0.25
C VAL A 74 -9.00 -5.05 -1.76
N SER A 75 -10.10 -4.74 -2.45
CA SER A 75 -10.16 -4.90 -3.90
C SER A 75 -9.22 -3.93 -4.62
N GLU A 76 -9.08 -2.69 -4.12
CA GLU A 76 -8.17 -1.71 -4.69
C GLU A 76 -6.70 -2.09 -4.46
N HIS A 77 -6.38 -2.64 -3.28
CA HIS A 77 -5.06 -3.23 -2.99
C HIS A 77 -4.69 -4.30 -4.01
N LYS A 78 -5.61 -5.22 -4.30
CA LYS A 78 -5.39 -6.28 -5.30
C LYS A 78 -5.14 -5.69 -6.69
N GLU A 79 -5.93 -4.68 -7.08
CA GLU A 79 -5.75 -4.00 -8.36
C GLU A 79 -4.36 -3.35 -8.47
N VAL A 80 -3.89 -2.70 -7.41
CA VAL A 80 -2.55 -2.10 -7.37
C VAL A 80 -1.44 -3.18 -7.37
N ASP A 81 -1.57 -4.29 -6.63
CA ASP A 81 -0.61 -5.41 -6.62
C ASP A 81 -0.49 -6.05 -8.03
N ASP A 82 -1.59 -6.15 -8.76
CA ASP A 82 -1.62 -6.66 -10.14
C ASP A 82 -0.87 -5.71 -11.08
N MET A 83 -1.14 -4.40 -11.00
CA MET A 83 -0.41 -3.41 -11.80
C MET A 83 1.09 -3.37 -11.47
N LEU A 84 1.46 -3.57 -10.21
CA LEU A 84 2.85 -3.69 -9.78
C LEU A 84 3.52 -4.94 -10.37
N THR A 85 2.81 -6.07 -10.40
CA THR A 85 3.29 -7.31 -10.99
C THR A 85 3.50 -7.17 -12.49
N GLU A 86 2.57 -6.53 -13.20
CA GLU A 86 2.73 -6.21 -14.62
C GLU A 86 3.96 -5.32 -14.88
N LEU A 87 4.17 -4.30 -14.06
CA LEU A 87 5.32 -3.40 -14.17
C LEU A 87 6.65 -4.10 -13.88
N TYR A 88 6.65 -5.03 -12.93
CA TYR A 88 7.82 -5.83 -12.55
C TYR A 88 8.28 -6.75 -13.69
N GLN A 89 7.34 -7.28 -14.48
CA GLN A 89 7.64 -8.14 -15.65
C GLN A 89 8.17 -7.36 -16.87
N GLN A 90 8.08 -6.04 -16.87
CA GLN A 90 8.41 -5.20 -18.03
C GLN A 90 9.79 -4.54 -17.91
N GLU A 91 10.42 -4.29 -19.07
CA GLU A 91 11.66 -3.51 -19.09
C GLU A 91 11.38 -2.05 -18.69
N VAL A 92 12.05 -1.62 -17.62
CA VAL A 92 11.96 -0.26 -17.08
C VAL A 92 12.38 0.77 -18.11
N ASP A 93 11.73 1.94 -18.05
CA ASP A 93 12.02 3.11 -18.88
C ASP A 93 11.62 2.99 -20.36
N THR A 94 10.92 1.92 -20.73
CA THR A 94 10.23 1.86 -22.03
C THR A 94 9.00 2.80 -22.05
N PRO A 95 8.53 3.22 -23.25
CA PRO A 95 7.30 4.01 -23.35
C PRO A 95 6.08 3.31 -22.76
N GLU A 96 6.01 1.98 -22.91
CA GLU A 96 4.94 1.17 -22.35
C GLU A 96 5.01 1.12 -20.82
N TRP A 97 6.17 0.79 -20.25
CA TRP A 97 6.38 0.77 -18.81
C TRP A 97 6.03 2.13 -18.19
N SER A 98 6.46 3.23 -18.83
CA SER A 98 6.16 4.59 -18.34
C SER A 98 4.65 4.88 -18.34
N ARG A 99 3.91 4.41 -19.36
CA ARG A 99 2.44 4.55 -19.42
C ARG A 99 1.75 3.72 -18.32
N LYS A 100 2.19 2.48 -18.09
CA LYS A 100 1.64 1.64 -17.01
C LYS A 100 1.97 2.19 -15.63
N PHE A 101 3.19 2.70 -15.44
CA PHE A 101 3.60 3.34 -14.19
C PHE A 101 2.73 4.55 -13.87
N THR A 102 2.45 5.41 -14.86
CA THR A 102 1.54 6.54 -14.66
C THR A 102 0.13 6.09 -14.26
N GLN A 103 -0.41 5.04 -14.90
CA GLN A 103 -1.74 4.50 -14.55
C GLN A 103 -1.77 3.93 -13.13
N MET A 104 -0.79 3.09 -12.78
CA MET A 104 -0.64 2.51 -11.44
C MET A 104 -0.53 3.62 -10.39
N ARG A 105 0.31 4.62 -10.62
CA ARG A 105 0.45 5.76 -9.73
C ARG A 105 -0.87 6.51 -9.56
N THR A 106 -1.59 6.82 -10.64
CA THR A 106 -2.90 7.49 -10.55
C THR A 106 -3.88 6.67 -9.72
N ARG A 107 -3.91 5.34 -9.92
CA ARG A 107 -4.80 4.45 -9.18
C ARG A 107 -4.46 4.41 -7.69
N TYR A 108 -3.18 4.31 -7.38
CA TYR A 108 -2.67 4.31 -6.01
C TYR A 108 -2.89 5.65 -5.31
N ASP A 109 -2.59 6.78 -5.98
CA ASP A 109 -2.80 8.13 -5.44
C ASP A 109 -4.30 8.37 -5.13
N HIS A 110 -5.20 7.85 -5.97
CA HIS A 110 -6.65 7.91 -5.72
C HIS A 110 -7.05 7.11 -4.49
N HIS A 111 -6.62 5.85 -4.42
CA HIS A 111 -6.89 4.94 -3.31
C HIS A 111 -6.47 5.53 -1.94
N ILE A 112 -5.21 5.97 -1.80
CA ILE A 112 -4.75 6.56 -0.53
C ILE A 112 -5.42 7.89 -0.20
N THR A 113 -5.96 8.60 -1.19
CA THR A 113 -6.73 9.82 -0.95
C THR A 113 -8.10 9.48 -0.37
N GLU A 114 -8.79 8.48 -0.91
CA GLU A 114 -10.06 8.00 -0.36
C GLU A 114 -9.89 7.45 1.06
N GLU A 115 -8.80 6.72 1.30
CA GLU A 115 -8.45 6.25 2.64
C GLU A 115 -8.27 7.42 3.62
N GLU A 116 -7.45 8.39 3.26
CA GLU A 116 -7.08 9.48 4.17
C GLU A 116 -8.19 10.50 4.43
N GLU A 117 -9.02 10.78 3.42
CA GLU A 117 -10.03 11.84 3.44
C GLU A 117 -11.42 11.34 3.82
N GLU A 118 -11.75 10.07 3.55
CA GLU A 118 -13.10 9.53 3.77
C GLU A 118 -13.10 8.38 4.77
N MET A 119 -12.29 7.35 4.50
CA MET A 119 -12.37 6.09 5.25
C MET A 119 -11.75 6.19 6.65
N PHE A 120 -10.56 6.79 6.81
CA PHE A 120 -9.92 6.95 8.11
C PHE A 120 -10.74 7.82 9.08
N PRO A 121 -11.30 8.98 8.67
CA PRO A 121 -12.21 9.74 9.53
C PRO A 121 -13.44 8.91 9.96
N LYS A 122 -14.07 8.19 9.03
CA LYS A 122 -15.22 7.34 9.33
C LYS A 122 -14.84 6.21 10.30
N ALA A 123 -13.71 5.53 10.09
CA ALA A 123 -13.23 4.49 10.99
C ALA A 123 -12.92 5.05 12.39
N ALA A 124 -12.35 6.25 12.49
CA ALA A 124 -12.05 6.89 13.78
C ALA A 124 -13.31 7.16 14.62
N GLU A 125 -14.48 7.36 14.00
CA GLU A 125 -15.75 7.52 14.72
C GLU A 125 -16.24 6.22 15.38
N HIS A 126 -15.81 5.07 14.86
CA HIS A 126 -16.24 3.74 15.32
C HIS A 126 -15.20 3.07 16.24
N LEU A 127 -13.96 3.55 16.26
CA LEU A 127 -12.86 2.96 17.02
C LEU A 127 -12.65 3.66 18.36
N SER A 128 -12.42 2.87 19.42
CA SER A 128 -11.95 3.43 20.68
C SER A 128 -10.46 3.75 20.64
N ASP A 129 -9.98 4.63 21.53
CA ASP A 129 -8.53 4.86 21.72
C ASP A 129 -7.75 3.54 21.96
N ALA A 130 -8.37 2.59 22.65
CA ALA A 130 -7.78 1.28 22.91
C ALA A 130 -7.67 0.42 21.63
N ASP A 131 -8.64 0.56 20.72
CA ASP A 131 -8.57 -0.06 19.41
C ASP A 131 -7.48 0.58 18.56
N GLU A 132 -7.41 1.90 18.45
CA GLU A 132 -6.34 2.59 17.69
C GLU A 132 -4.95 2.12 18.13
N VAL A 133 -4.70 2.06 19.44
CA VAL A 133 -3.41 1.59 20.00
C VAL A 133 -3.16 0.12 19.70
N ARG A 134 -4.20 -0.73 19.74
CA ARG A 134 -4.08 -2.15 19.40
C ARG A 134 -3.76 -2.32 17.91
N LEU A 135 -4.44 -1.59 17.04
CA LEU A 135 -4.27 -1.64 15.59
C LEU A 135 -2.88 -1.17 15.19
N ALA A 136 -2.42 -0.05 15.74
CA ALA A 136 -1.06 0.46 15.51
C ALA A 136 0.00 -0.61 15.84
N LYS A 137 -0.11 -1.26 17.00
CA LYS A 137 0.82 -2.34 17.39
C LYS A 137 0.78 -3.54 16.43
N VAL A 138 -0.39 -3.88 15.89
CA VAL A 138 -0.50 -4.95 14.89
C VAL A 138 0.19 -4.51 13.60
N PHE A 139 -0.11 -3.31 13.10
CA PHE A 139 0.49 -2.75 11.90
C PHE A 139 2.02 -2.66 12.00
N GLU A 140 2.55 -2.02 13.05
CA GLU A 140 4.00 -1.88 13.33
C GLU A 140 4.71 -3.24 13.40
N LYS A 141 4.02 -4.28 13.91
CA LYS A 141 4.57 -5.63 13.99
C LYS A 141 4.51 -6.37 12.65
N ARG A 142 3.41 -6.22 11.90
CA ARG A 142 3.18 -6.96 10.66
C ARG A 142 3.95 -6.36 9.49
N LYS A 143 3.99 -5.03 9.37
CA LYS A 143 4.61 -4.36 8.22
C LYS A 143 6.05 -4.83 7.95
N PRO A 144 6.99 -4.89 8.92
CA PRO A 144 8.34 -5.36 8.64
C PRO A 144 8.39 -6.81 8.15
N ALA A 145 7.54 -7.69 8.70
CA ALA A 145 7.47 -9.09 8.30
C ALA A 145 6.88 -9.25 6.89
N GLU A 146 5.84 -8.48 6.56
CA GLU A 146 5.22 -8.50 5.22
C GLU A 146 6.12 -7.86 4.16
N SER A 147 6.83 -6.77 4.49
CA SER A 147 7.84 -6.19 3.60
C SER A 147 9.00 -7.17 3.35
N GLN A 148 9.48 -7.87 4.38
CA GLN A 148 10.50 -8.91 4.20
C GLN A 148 9.99 -10.01 3.26
N LYS A 149 8.77 -10.50 3.49
CA LYS A 149 8.14 -11.50 2.62
C LYS A 149 8.00 -10.99 1.18
N ALA A 150 7.60 -9.73 0.98
CA ALA A 150 7.48 -9.11 -0.33
C ALA A 150 8.84 -8.95 -1.06
N ALA A 151 9.94 -8.79 -0.30
CA ALA A 151 11.30 -8.75 -0.84
C ALA A 151 11.82 -10.15 -1.23
N GLU A 152 11.41 -11.19 -0.50
CA GLU A 152 11.82 -12.58 -0.75
C GLU A 152 10.95 -13.27 -1.81
N THR A 153 9.76 -12.74 -2.10
CA THR A 153 8.81 -13.31 -3.04
C THR A 153 8.94 -12.66 -4.41
N ASN A 154 9.06 -13.48 -5.47
CA ASN A 154 8.89 -13.00 -6.84
C ASN A 154 7.39 -12.74 -7.09
N PRO A 155 6.97 -11.51 -7.43
CA PRO A 155 5.55 -11.17 -7.63
C PRO A 155 4.83 -12.11 -8.61
N THR A 156 5.54 -12.61 -9.63
CA THR A 156 4.96 -13.47 -10.66
C THR A 156 4.63 -14.88 -10.18
N GLU A 157 5.18 -15.33 -9.04
CA GLU A 157 4.88 -16.65 -8.46
C GLU A 157 3.60 -16.63 -7.61
N LYS A 158 3.04 -15.45 -7.32
CA LYS A 158 1.77 -15.33 -6.60
C LYS A 158 0.58 -15.71 -7.48
N GLU A 159 0.59 -15.32 -8.76
CA GLU A 159 -0.50 -15.56 -9.72
C GLU A 159 -0.67 -17.03 -10.10
N GLU A 160 0.37 -17.87 -9.98
CA GLU A 160 0.30 -19.29 -10.34
C GLU A 160 -0.40 -20.18 -9.29
N LYS A 161 -0.80 -19.61 -8.13
CA LYS A 161 -1.35 -20.35 -6.99
C LYS A 161 -2.85 -20.13 -6.72
N GLU A 162 -3.53 -19.35 -7.56
CA GLU A 162 -4.98 -19.13 -7.53
C GLU A 162 -5.69 -19.89 -8.67
#